data_AF-A0A2V9L9S6-F1
#
_entry.id   AF-A0A2V9L9S6-F1
#
_cell.length_a   1.000
_cell.length_b   1.000
_cell.length_c   1.000
_cell.angle_alpha   90.00
_cell.angle_beta   90.00
_cell.angle_gamma   90.00
#
_symmetry.space_group_name_H-M   'P 1'
#
loop_
_entity.id
_entity.type
_entity.pdbx_description
1 polymer ?
#
loop_
_entity_poly.entity_id
_entity_poly.type
_entity_poly.pdbx_seq_one_letter_code
_entity_poly.pdbx_strand_id
1 'polypeptide(L)'
;MPSYSLHQVGSGKLTYDVNGNLTSGGGNAYTWDARNQLTMITSGRTTIGSFSYDAFGRRDPAAFGKITSTRDLQDDQREGQLALKFYF
;
A
#
# COMPACT_ATOMS: atom_id res chain seq x y z
N MET A 1 -7.60 29.19 28.91
CA MET A 1 -8.43 28.09 28.39
C MET A 1 -7.64 27.41 27.28
N PRO A 2 -7.12 26.18 27.45
CA PRO A 2 -6.42 25.47 26.37
C PRO A 2 -7.45 25.00 25.33
N SER A 3 -7.26 25.40 24.08
CA SER A 3 -8.06 24.92 22.96
C SER A 3 -7.63 23.50 22.61
N TYR A 4 -8.49 22.52 22.86
CA TYR A 4 -8.32 21.17 22.33
C TYR A 4 -8.58 21.21 20.83
N SER A 5 -7.51 21.23 20.03
CA SER A 5 -7.60 20.95 18.60
C SER A 5 -7.90 19.46 18.44
N LEU A 6 -9.18 19.14 18.22
CA LEU A 6 -9.60 17.82 17.80
C LEU A 6 -8.90 17.57 16.46
N HIS A 7 -7.86 16.74 16.48
CA HIS A 7 -7.22 16.28 15.26
C HIS A 7 -8.28 15.48 14.53
N GLN A 8 -8.76 16.01 13.41
CA GLN A 8 -9.78 15.42 12.56
C GLN A 8 -9.38 13.97 12.25
N VAL A 9 -9.95 13.00 12.96
CA VAL A 9 -9.90 11.60 12.55
C VAL A 9 -10.71 11.58 11.25
N GLY A 10 -10.00 11.42 10.13
CA GLY A 10 -10.42 11.85 8.80
C GLY A 10 -11.91 11.71 8.53
N SER A 11 -12.59 12.83 8.27
CA SER A 11 -14.01 12.91 7.92
C SER A 11 -14.27 12.42 6.49
N GLY A 12 -13.71 11.27 6.13
CA GLY A 12 -13.97 10.61 4.86
C GLY A 12 -15.22 9.75 5.01
N LYS A 13 -16.19 9.92 4.10
CA LYS A 13 -17.33 9.00 3.98
C LYS A 13 -16.79 7.57 3.87
N LEU A 14 -17.28 6.67 4.71
CA LEU A 14 -17.00 5.25 4.59
C LEU A 14 -17.89 4.68 3.48
N THR A 15 -17.29 3.97 2.53
CA THR A 15 -18.03 3.25 1.49
C THR A 15 -17.72 1.77 1.56
N TYR A 16 -18.70 0.96 1.20
CA TYR A 16 -18.60 -0.50 1.27
C TYR A 16 -19.04 -1.11 -0.06
N ASP A 17 -18.51 -2.29 -0.39
CA ASP A 17 -19.03 -3.11 -1.47
C ASP A 17 -20.29 -3.90 -1.05
N VAL A 18 -20.85 -4.69 -1.96
CA VAL A 18 -22.04 -5.52 -1.73
C VAL A 18 -21.82 -6.61 -0.67
N ASN A 19 -20.57 -7.01 -0.45
CA ASN A 19 -20.20 -8.01 0.56
C ASN A 19 -19.94 -7.37 1.93
N GLY A 20 -20.04 -6.04 2.04
CA GLY A 20 -19.80 -5.29 3.27
C GLY A 20 -18.33 -4.97 3.52
N ASN A 21 -17.43 -5.17 2.55
CA ASN A 21 -16.04 -4.81 2.71
C ASN A 21 -15.83 -3.31 2.51
N LEU A 22 -15.01 -2.68 3.35
CA LEU A 22 -14.70 -1.24 3.25
C LEU A 22 -13.93 -0.97 1.96
N THR A 23 -14.44 -0.13 1.05
CA THR A 23 -13.79 0.22 -0.22
C THR A 23 -13.12 1.60 -0.18
N SER A 24 -13.62 2.53 0.63
CA SER A 24 -12.96 3.80 0.90
C SER A 24 -13.28 4.33 2.29
N GLY A 25 -12.31 4.98 2.93
CA GLY A 25 -12.47 5.54 4.27
C GLY A 25 -11.19 6.15 4.80
N GLY A 26 -11.30 7.22 5.59
CA GLY A 26 -10.13 7.86 6.22
C GLY A 26 -9.06 8.38 5.24
N GLY A 27 -9.44 8.67 3.98
CA GLY A 27 -8.51 9.09 2.92
C GLY A 27 -7.81 7.96 2.16
N ASN A 28 -8.16 6.70 2.45
CA ASN A 28 -7.61 5.53 1.78
C ASN A 28 -8.68 4.82 0.95
N ALA A 29 -8.23 4.09 -0.08
CA ALA A 29 -9.03 3.14 -0.83
C ALA A 29 -8.48 1.72 -0.67
N TYR A 30 -9.39 0.75 -0.65
CA TYR A 30 -9.13 -0.63 -0.28
C TYR A 30 -9.66 -1.56 -1.38
N THR A 31 -8.84 -2.52 -1.79
CA THR A 31 -9.20 -3.51 -2.82
C THR A 31 -9.27 -4.90 -2.21
N TRP A 32 -10.29 -5.66 -2.58
CA TRP A 32 -10.57 -6.99 -2.05
C TRP A 32 -10.60 -8.02 -3.17
N ASP A 33 -10.16 -9.24 -2.91
CA ASP A 33 -10.35 -10.37 -3.82
C ASP A 33 -11.78 -10.95 -3.74
N ALA A 34 -12.09 -11.92 -4.62
CA ALA A 34 -13.38 -12.60 -4.64
C ALA A 34 -13.69 -13.41 -3.36
N ARG A 35 -12.70 -13.63 -2.48
CA ARG A 35 -12.83 -14.31 -1.19
C ARG A 35 -12.93 -13.32 -0.02
N ASN A 36 -13.16 -12.04 -0.29
CA ASN A 36 -13.23 -10.95 0.70
C ASN A 36 -11.91 -10.77 1.48
N GLN A 37 -10.78 -10.94 0.82
CA GLN A 37 -9.45 -10.73 1.39
C GLN A 37 -8.84 -9.44 0.87
N LEU A 38 -8.33 -8.60 1.77
CA LEU A 38 -7.78 -7.29 1.41
C LEU A 38 -6.47 -7.45 0.64
N THR A 39 -6.44 -7.11 -0.65
CA THR A 39 -5.24 -7.27 -1.48
C THR A 39 -4.43 -6.00 -1.64
N MET A 40 -5.03 -4.81 -1.46
CA MET A 40 -4.33 -3.54 -1.65
C MET A 40 -4.93 -2.39 -0.84
N ILE A 41 -4.08 -1.50 -0.34
CA ILE A 41 -4.44 -0.21 0.26
C ILE A 41 -3.71 0.90 -0.50
N THR A 42 -4.46 1.92 -0.90
CA THR A 42 -3.94 3.11 -1.57
C THR A 42 -4.32 4.37 -0.81
N SER A 43 -3.41 5.35 -0.78
CA SER A 43 -3.68 6.71 -0.33
C SER A 43 -3.46 7.66 -1.51
N GLY A 44 -4.55 8.21 -2.03
CA GLY A 44 -4.54 8.93 -3.32
C GLY A 44 -4.09 8.02 -4.47
N ARG A 45 -2.92 8.29 -5.06
CA ARG A 45 -2.33 7.50 -6.15
C ARG A 45 -1.22 6.56 -5.68
N THR A 46 -0.90 6.56 -4.39
CA THR A 46 0.22 5.79 -3.83
C THR A 46 -0.30 4.51 -3.20
N THR A 47 0.23 3.36 -3.60
CA THR A 47 0.00 2.09 -2.89
C THR A 47 0.83 2.07 -1.62
N ILE A 48 0.16 2.00 -0.47
CA ILE A 48 0.77 2.00 0.86
C ILE A 48 0.78 0.60 1.49
N GLY A 49 0.08 -0.36 0.87
CA GLY A 49 0.12 -1.77 1.26
C GLY A 49 -0.42 -2.66 0.17
N SER A 50 0.18 -3.84 0.03
CA SER A 50 -0.27 -4.92 -0.85
C SER A 50 -0.21 -6.21 -0.06
N PHE A 51 -1.17 -7.11 -0.25
CA PHE A 51 -1.21 -8.37 0.49
C PHE A 51 -1.50 -9.54 -0.46
N SER A 52 -0.82 -10.65 -0.19
CA SER A 52 -1.04 -11.92 -0.86
C SER A 52 -1.48 -12.96 0.16
N TYR A 53 -2.28 -13.92 -0.31
CA TYR A 53 -2.84 -14.97 0.52
C TYR A 53 -2.59 -16.31 -0.14
N ASP A 54 -2.31 -17.33 0.66
CA ASP A 54 -2.25 -18.70 0.17
C ASP A 54 -3.65 -19.28 -0.10
N ALA A 55 -3.70 -20.53 -0.57
CA ALA A 55 -4.95 -21.22 -0.86
C ALA A 55 -5.86 -21.38 0.38
N PHE A 56 -5.28 -21.42 1.58
CA PHE A 56 -5.99 -21.53 2.85
C PHE A 56 -6.37 -20.16 3.43
N GLY A 57 -6.08 -19.07 2.71
CA GLY A 57 -6.42 -17.71 3.13
C GLY A 57 -5.51 -17.15 4.23
N ARG A 58 -4.36 -17.77 4.48
CA ARG A 58 -3.36 -17.22 5.38
C ARG A 58 -2.59 -16.14 4.62
N ARG A 59 -2.44 -14.98 5.26
CA ARG A 59 -1.67 -13.87 4.72
C ARG A 59 -0.20 -14.28 4.64
N ASP A 60 0.40 -14.08 3.48
CA ASP A 60 1.84 -14.28 3.30
C ASP A 60 2.61 -13.24 4.13
N PRO A 61 3.41 -13.64 5.12
CA PRO A 61 4.21 -12.71 5.92
C PRO A 61 5.28 -11.98 5.09
N ALA A 62 5.63 -12.45 3.88
CA ALA A 62 6.50 -11.71 2.97
C ALA A 62 5.78 -10.58 2.22
N ALA A 63 4.45 -10.47 2.32
CA ALA A 63 3.68 -9.44 1.65
C ALA A 63 3.77 -8.05 2.32
N PHE A 64 4.59 -7.87 3.36
CA PHE A 64 4.87 -6.53 3.88
C PHE A 64 5.71 -5.73 2.88
N GLY A 65 5.01 -4.91 2.09
CA GLY A 65 5.54 -3.67 1.53
C GLY A 65 6.62 -3.82 0.47
N LYS A 66 6.27 -4.32 -0.72
CA LYS A 66 6.85 -3.70 -1.92
C LYS A 66 6.20 -2.33 -2.07
N ILE A 67 6.76 -1.35 -1.36
CA ILE A 67 6.51 0.07 -1.61
C ILE A 67 7.12 0.35 -2.99
N THR A 68 6.33 0.18 -4.05
CA THR A 68 6.73 0.67 -5.36
C THR A 68 6.31 2.13 -5.43
N SER A 69 7.03 3.01 -4.75
CA SER A 69 7.06 4.41 -5.19
C SER A 69 7.81 4.39 -6.51
N THR A 70 7.20 4.82 -7.61
CA THR A 70 7.84 4.86 -8.94
C THR A 70 9.08 5.79 -9.00
N ARG A 71 9.45 6.45 -7.89
CA ARG A 71 10.74 7.15 -7.72
C ARG A 71 11.83 6.29 -7.09
N ASP A 72 11.47 5.28 -6.29
CA ASP A 72 12.45 4.49 -5.52
C ASP A 72 12.96 3.28 -6.33
N LEU A 73 12.28 2.93 -7.44
CA LEU A 73 12.74 1.91 -8.38
C LEU A 73 13.80 2.40 -9.39
N GLN A 74 14.19 3.68 -9.34
CA GLN A 74 15.19 4.26 -10.25
C GLN A 74 16.56 4.46 -9.59
N ASP A 75 16.67 4.31 -8.27
CA ASP A 75 17.93 4.45 -7.53
C ASP A 75 18.68 3.10 -7.42
N ASP A 76 17.96 1.99 -7.25
CA ASP A 76 18.53 0.64 -7.13
C ASP A 76 19.00 0.01 -8.47
N GLN A 77 19.00 0.78 -9.56
CA GLN A 77 19.52 0.33 -10.86
C GLN A 77 20.74 1.14 -11.34
N ARG A 78 21.25 2.09 -10.55
CA ARG A 78 22.41 2.92 -10.94
C ARG A 78 23.73 2.54 -10.26
N GLU A 79 23.70 1.81 -9.16
CA GLU A 79 24.92 1.41 -8.44
C GLU A 79 25.52 0.06 -8.93
N GLY A 80 24.83 -0.67 -9.81
CA GLY A 80 25.30 -1.94 -10.37
C GLY A 80 26.21 -1.84 -11.60
N GLN A 81 26.47 -0.64 -12.14
CA GLN A 81 27.26 -0.47 -13.38
C GLN A 81 28.66 0.15 -13.20
N LEU A 82 29.13 0.38 -11.97
CA LEU A 82 30.51 0.89 -11.78
C LEU A 82 31.56 -0.21 -11.54
N ALA A 83 31.17 -1.49 -11.50
CA ALA A 83 32.10 -2.62 -11.42
C ALA A 83 32.24 -3.32 -12.78
N LEU A 84 32.95 -2.69 -13.72
CA LEU A 84 33.84 -3.29 -14.73
C LEU A 84 34.03 -2.26 -15.85
N LYS A 85 35.15 -1.53 -15.81
CA LYS A 85 35.86 -0.96 -16.99
C LYS A 85 37.22 -0.42 -16.55
N PHE A 86 38.01 -1.27 -15.90
CA PHE A 86 39.46 -1.21 -16.05
C PHE A 86 39.83 -2.23 -17.12
N TYR A 87 39.83 -1.80 -18.39
CA TYR A 87 40.65 -2.43 -19.42
C TYR A 87 41.10 -1.30 -20.37
N PHE A 88 42.42 -1.24 -20.51
CA PHE A 88 43.28 -0.28 -21.23
C PHE A 88 43.50 1.07 -20.53
#